data_AF-A0AA42C6K2-F1
#
_entry.id   AF-A0AA42C6K2-F1
#
_cell.length_a   1.000
_cell.length_b   1.000
_cell.length_c   1.000
_cell.angle_alpha   90.00
_cell.angle_beta   90.00
_cell.angle_gamma   90.00
#
_symmetry.space_group_name_H-M   'P 1'
#
loop_
_entity.id
_entity.type
_entity.pdbx_description
1 polymer ?
#
loop_
_entity_poly.entity_id
_entity_poly.type
_entity_poly.pdbx_seq_one_letter_code
_entity_poly.pdbx_strand_id
1 'polypeptide(L)'
;MCHYILSESKRLKLYEFSHALRQLIQSCLEPGVTELLTLICWYNLLDGSSLDDLPQLTNKPSSGIDDYIHHWKKNHPIVFTHIEDYVFFSCFSNWLAYR
;
A
#
# COMPACT_ATOMS: atom_id res chain seq x y z
N MET A 1 -5.84 1.36 -8.10
CA MET A 1 -6.17 0.35 -7.06
C MET A 1 -6.11 0.85 -5.61
N CYS A 2 -5.28 1.83 -5.25
CA CYS A 2 -5.30 2.43 -3.89
C CYS A 2 -6.69 2.94 -3.44
N HIS A 3 -7.52 3.38 -4.40
CA HIS A 3 -8.92 3.73 -4.17
C HIS A 3 -9.79 2.56 -3.67
N TYR A 4 -9.47 1.32 -4.08
CA TYR A 4 -10.18 0.12 -3.61
C TYR A 4 -9.83 -0.17 -2.15
N ILE A 5 -8.53 -0.16 -1.79
CA ILE A 5 -8.11 -0.31 -0.38
C ILE A 5 -8.71 0.79 0.48
N LEU A 6 -8.71 2.05 0.00
CA LEU A 6 -9.35 3.17 0.69
C LEU A 6 -10.87 2.99 0.86
N SER A 7 -11.55 2.35 -0.09
CA SER A 7 -12.98 2.06 0.01
C SER A 7 -13.23 0.94 1.01
N GLU A 8 -12.46 -0.14 0.93
CA GLU A 8 -12.58 -1.29 1.82
C GLU A 8 -12.21 -0.92 3.27
N SER A 9 -11.19 -0.11 3.47
CA SER A 9 -10.83 0.40 4.80
C SER A 9 -11.96 1.21 5.42
N LYS A 10 -12.66 2.04 4.62
CA LYS A 10 -13.84 2.78 5.09
C LYS A 10 -15.00 1.85 5.42
N ARG A 11 -15.27 0.85 4.58
CA ARG A 11 -16.30 -0.17 4.81
C ARG A 11 -16.06 -0.92 6.12
N LEU A 12 -14.79 -1.21 6.42
CA LEU A 12 -14.33 -1.88 7.63
C LEU A 12 -14.13 -0.93 8.83
N LYS A 13 -14.43 0.38 8.67
CA LYS A 13 -14.28 1.41 9.72
C LYS A 13 -12.84 1.60 10.24
N LEU A 14 -11.84 1.31 9.41
CA LEU A 14 -10.42 1.52 9.69
C LEU A 14 -10.02 2.96 9.33
N TYR A 15 -10.52 3.94 10.08
CA TYR A 15 -10.38 5.37 9.74
C TYR A 15 -8.94 5.88 9.80
N GLU A 16 -8.19 5.53 10.84
CA GLU A 16 -6.77 5.92 11.00
C GLU A 16 -5.91 5.39 9.86
N PHE A 17 -6.08 4.11 9.52
CA PHE A 17 -5.42 3.50 8.37
C PHE A 17 -5.84 4.16 7.05
N SER A 18 -7.14 4.43 6.84
CA SER A 18 -7.62 5.10 5.63
C SER A 18 -7.03 6.52 5.49
N HIS A 19 -6.85 7.22 6.60
CA HIS A 19 -6.25 8.54 6.64
C HIS A 19 -4.74 8.46 6.34
N ALA A 20 -4.01 7.57 7.00
CA ALA A 20 -2.57 7.36 6.78
C ALA A 20 -2.26 6.93 5.35
N LEU A 21 -3.04 6.00 4.80
CA LEU A 21 -2.91 5.56 3.41
C LEU A 21 -3.15 6.72 2.43
N ARG A 22 -4.14 7.57 2.70
CA ARG A 22 -4.38 8.77 1.88
C ARG A 22 -3.20 9.73 1.92
N GLN A 23 -2.60 9.95 3.09
CA GLN A 23 -1.41 10.80 3.22
C GLN A 23 -0.21 10.23 2.45
N LEU A 24 0.04 8.92 2.54
CA LEU A 24 1.13 8.26 1.81
C LEU A 24 0.95 8.31 0.28
N ILE A 25 -0.29 8.21 -0.21
CA ILE A 25 -0.58 8.37 -1.65
C ILE A 25 -0.33 9.82 -2.07
N GLN A 26 -0.71 10.79 -1.23
CA GLN A 26 -0.56 12.21 -1.51
C GLN A 26 0.89 12.71 -1.41
N SER A 27 1.77 12.00 -0.68
CA SER A 27 3.17 12.39 -0.51
C SER A 27 4.04 12.16 -1.75
N CYS A 28 3.45 11.88 -2.92
CA CYS A 28 4.15 11.71 -4.21
C CYS A 28 5.34 10.75 -4.11
N LEU A 29 5.14 9.59 -3.48
CA LEU A 29 6.14 8.53 -3.47
C LEU A 29 6.42 8.08 -4.90
N GLU A 30 7.65 7.66 -5.17
CA GLU A 30 7.99 7.09 -6.47
C GLU A 30 7.01 5.95 -6.80
N PRO A 31 6.61 5.76 -8.07
CA PRO A 31 5.63 4.76 -8.46
C PRO A 31 5.90 3.41 -7.77
N GLY A 32 7.12 2.88 -7.94
CA GLY A 32 7.51 1.58 -7.37
C GLY A 32 7.32 1.45 -5.85
N VAL A 33 7.56 2.52 -5.10
CA VAL A 33 7.37 2.55 -3.63
C VAL A 33 5.88 2.50 -3.30
N THR A 34 5.06 3.24 -4.03
CA THR A 34 3.60 3.26 -3.86
C THR A 34 3.01 1.87 -4.11
N GLU A 35 3.45 1.17 -5.15
CA GLU A 35 2.97 -0.17 -5.46
C GLU A 35 3.34 -1.18 -4.36
N LEU A 36 4.59 -1.15 -3.88
CA LEU A 36 5.05 -2.02 -2.80
C LEU A 36 4.29 -1.76 -1.48
N LEU A 37 4.08 -0.50 -1.10
CA LEU A 37 3.29 -0.17 0.08
C LEU A 37 1.84 -0.59 -0.07
N THR A 38 1.26 -0.44 -1.26
CA THR A 38 -0.13 -0.84 -1.51
C THR A 38 -0.29 -2.35 -1.36
N LEU A 39 0.68 -3.14 -1.84
CA LEU A 39 0.71 -4.59 -1.67
C LEU A 39 0.79 -4.99 -0.19
N ILE A 40 1.68 -4.36 0.59
CA ILE A 40 1.81 -4.57 2.04
C ILE A 40 0.49 -4.23 2.75
N CYS A 41 -0.11 -3.09 2.41
CA CYS A 41 -1.40 -2.66 2.96
C CYS A 41 -2.51 -3.67 2.67
N TRP A 42 -2.55 -4.20 1.45
CA TRP A 42 -3.57 -5.16 1.03
C TRP A 42 -3.41 -6.50 1.75
N TYR A 43 -2.17 -6.98 1.87
CA TYR A 43 -1.86 -8.19 2.63
C TYR A 43 -2.33 -8.05 4.09
N ASN A 44 -1.94 -6.96 4.77
CA ASN A 44 -2.32 -6.78 6.17
C ASN A 44 -3.83 -6.64 6.37
N LEU A 45 -4.54 -6.01 5.42
CA LEU A 45 -6.00 -5.92 5.45
C LEU A 45 -6.67 -7.30 5.37
N LEU A 46 -6.12 -8.22 4.57
CA LEU A 46 -6.65 -9.58 4.44
C LEU A 46 -6.24 -10.50 5.59
N ASP A 47 -4.99 -10.43 6.01
CA ASP A 47 -4.44 -11.28 7.07
C ASP A 47 -4.99 -10.89 8.44
N GLY A 48 -5.60 -9.69 8.54
CA GLY A 48 -6.12 -9.16 9.79
C GLY A 48 -5.01 -8.76 10.77
N SER A 49 -3.77 -8.70 10.29
CA SER A 49 -2.61 -8.23 11.04
C SER A 49 -2.72 -6.73 11.33
N SER A 50 -2.03 -6.30 12.40
CA SER A 50 -2.09 -4.91 12.84
C SER A 50 -1.62 -3.96 11.74
N LEU A 51 -2.44 -2.93 11.51
CA LEU A 51 -2.17 -1.83 10.59
C LEU A 51 -1.57 -0.60 11.32
N ASP A 52 -1.15 -0.77 12.58
CA ASP A 52 -0.70 0.32 13.48
C ASP A 52 0.63 0.94 13.04
N ASP A 53 1.39 0.26 12.18
CA ASP A 53 2.67 0.76 11.66
C ASP A 53 2.47 1.80 10.54
N LEU A 54 1.34 1.74 9.82
CA LEU A 54 1.12 2.61 8.65
C LEU A 54 1.02 4.11 9.03
N PRO A 55 0.30 4.50 10.10
CA PRO A 55 0.31 5.88 10.57
C PRO A 55 1.70 6.40 11.00
N GLN A 56 2.62 5.51 11.38
CA GLN A 56 3.98 5.93 11.75
C GLN A 56 4.84 6.24 10.52
N LEU A 57 4.51 5.65 9.37
CA LEU A 57 5.22 5.85 8.11
C LEU A 57 4.93 7.21 7.46
N THR A 58 3.78 7.84 7.73
CA THR A 58 3.39 9.13 7.13
C THR A 58 4.34 10.27 7.49
N ASN A 59 5.07 10.15 8.62
CA ASN A 59 6.03 11.15 9.10
C ASN A 59 7.49 10.76 8.84
N LYS A 60 7.75 9.64 8.15
CA LYS A 60 9.11 9.16 7.89
C LYS A 60 9.67 9.80 6.61
N PRO A 61 11.00 10.05 6.55
CA PRO A 61 11.66 10.36 5.29
C PRO A 61 11.60 9.13 4.36
N SER A 62 11.82 9.34 3.06
CA SER A 62 11.81 8.26 2.05
C SER A 62 12.70 7.07 2.45
N SER A 63 13.88 7.32 3.02
CA SER A 63 14.77 6.26 3.51
C SER A 63 14.13 5.37 4.60
N GLY A 64 13.31 5.96 5.48
CA GLY A 64 12.57 5.20 6.49
C GLY A 64 11.43 4.37 5.92
N ILE A 65 10.86 4.80 4.80
CA ILE A 65 9.86 4.03 4.03
C ILE A 65 10.56 2.85 3.33
N ASP A 66 11.72 3.09 2.73
CA ASP A 66 12.52 2.05 2.09
C ASP A 66 12.97 0.97 3.09
N ASP A 67 13.44 1.38 4.26
CA ASP A 67 13.82 0.46 5.35
C ASP A 67 12.64 -0.42 5.78
N TYR A 68 11.45 0.16 5.91
CA TYR A 68 10.22 -0.56 6.24
C TYR A 68 9.88 -1.59 5.15
N ILE A 69 9.91 -1.19 3.88
CA ILE A 69 9.66 -2.09 2.75
C ILE A 69 10.68 -3.23 2.73
N HIS A 70 11.96 -2.92 2.97
CA HIS A 70 13.02 -3.92 3.00
C HIS A 70 12.81 -4.93 4.13
N HIS A 71 12.45 -4.45 5.33
CA HIS A 71 12.09 -5.30 6.46
C HIS A 71 10.92 -6.22 6.11
N TRP A 72 9.87 -5.68 5.46
CA TRP A 72 8.73 -6.45 5.00
C TRP A 72 9.11 -7.51 3.97
N LYS A 73 9.93 -7.16 2.97
CA LYS A 73 10.42 -8.10 1.95
C LYS A 73 11.17 -9.27 2.55
N LYS A 74 11.98 -9.02 3.58
CA LYS A 74 12.74 -10.06 4.27
C LYS A 74 11.83 -11.04 5.02
N ASN A 75 10.78 -10.54 5.65
CA ASN A 75 9.90 -11.35 6.50
C ASN A 75 8.75 -12.01 5.71
N HIS A 76 8.32 -11.41 4.61
CA HIS A 76 7.19 -11.88 3.79
C HIS A 76 7.55 -11.98 2.31
N PRO A 77 8.61 -12.73 1.93
CA PRO A 77 9.12 -12.76 0.56
C PRO A 77 8.06 -13.22 -0.46
N ILE A 78 7.16 -14.13 -0.07
CA ILE A 78 6.09 -14.67 -0.90
C ILE A 78 5.10 -13.58 -1.32
N VAL A 79 4.86 -12.57 -0.49
CA VAL A 79 3.94 -11.48 -0.86
C VAL A 79 4.49 -10.74 -2.08
N PHE A 80 5.80 -10.51 -2.13
CA PHE A 80 6.46 -9.76 -3.18
C PHE A 80 6.71 -10.53 -4.48
N THR A 81 6.50 -11.85 -4.52
CA THR A 81 6.51 -12.58 -5.80
C THR A 81 5.33 -12.20 -6.69
N HIS A 82 4.27 -11.63 -6.10
CA HIS A 82 3.06 -11.19 -6.81
C HIS A 82 3.09 -9.70 -7.18
N ILE A 83 4.24 -9.03 -7.05
CA ILE A 83 4.33 -7.60 -7.35
C ILE A 83 4.06 -7.32 -8.84
N GLU A 84 4.53 -8.17 -9.75
CA GLU A 84 4.29 -8.03 -11.18
C GLU A 84 2.81 -8.21 -11.51
N ASP A 85 2.16 -9.22 -10.91
CA ASP A 85 0.71 -9.42 -11.02
C ASP A 85 -0.05 -8.18 -10.53
N TYR A 86 0.35 -7.64 -9.37
CA TYR A 86 -0.24 -6.43 -8.80
C TYR A 86 -0.07 -5.20 -9.71
N VAL A 87 1.14 -4.95 -10.22
CA VAL A 87 1.42 -3.84 -11.15
C VAL A 87 0.59 -4.01 -12.42
N PHE A 88 0.50 -5.24 -12.94
CA PHE A 88 -0.34 -5.56 -14.09
C PHE A 88 -1.82 -5.23 -13.83
N PHE A 89 -2.43 -5.76 -12.76
CA PHE A 89 -3.85 -5.51 -12.46
C PHE A 89 -4.15 -4.04 -12.13
N SER A 90 -3.24 -3.36 -11.42
CA SER A 90 -3.40 -1.95 -11.08
C SER A 90 -3.33 -1.04 -12.32
N CYS A 91 -2.43 -1.33 -13.27
CA CYS A 91 -2.36 -0.62 -14.56
C CYS A 91 -3.61 -0.86 -15.43
N PHE A 92 -4.12 -2.09 -15.50
CA PHE A 92 -5.33 -2.40 -16.28
C PHE A 92 -6.61 -1.81 -15.64
N SER A 93 -6.63 -1.62 -14.32
CA SER A 93 -7.75 -0.93 -13.65
C SER A 93 -7.86 0.56 -14.03
N ASN A 94 -6.83 1.15 -14.65
CA ASN A 94 -6.79 2.53 -15.14
C ASN A 94 -7.19 2.68 -16.62
N TRP A 95 -7.57 1.60 -17.31
CA TRP A 95 -7.93 1.67 -18.74
C TRP A 95 -9.13 2.57 -19.03
N LEU A 96 -10.02 2.79 -18.06
CA LEU A 96 -11.13 3.74 -18.22
C LEU A 96 -10.69 5.21 -18.40
N ALA A 97 -9.45 5.57 -18.04
CA ALA A 97 -8.91 6.92 -18.23
C ALA A 97 -8.30 7.16 -19.62
N TYR A 98 -8.18 6.12 -20.46
CA TYR A 98 -7.62 6.17 -21.81
C TYR A 98 -8.67 5.99 -22.92
N ARG A 99 -9.95 6.22 -22.61
CA ARG A 99 -11.06 6.14 -23.57
C ARG A 99 -11.70 7.49 -23.84
#